data_AF-A0AA37F590-F1
#
_entry.id   AF-A0AA37F590-F1
#
_cell.length_a   1.000
_cell.length_b   1.000
_cell.length_c   1.000
_cell.angle_alpha   90.00
_cell.angle_beta   90.00
_cell.angle_gamma   90.00
#
_symmetry.space_group_name_H-M   'P 1'
#
loop_
_entity.id
_entity.type
_entity.pdbx_description
1 polymer ?
#
loop_
_entity_poly.entity_id
_entity_poly.type
_entity_poly.pdbx_seq_one_letter_code
_entity_poly.pdbx_strand_id
1 'polypeptide(L)'
;MKTPVYLAGALAALTLLVPLAAPAQAAAPKKAKKPQTVVALTFDDGDATQAEAARMLQNHGMRGTFYVNSGTIGQEGKLTESQLTALAKAGHEIGGHSVDHVRLNGLLPDRQREQICGDRRALMEMGHEVSTFAYPFGAVDGDARQTAKECGYAAARGVSGLRAVTCATCSTPAAESLPPANRWNIRGAGSVLDSTSVRHLKQQVLNAEKAGGGLVPVIFHVVCDDCGQYSIAPERLEEFLVWLEKRRSRGTVVRTVAQAVGAKPGPLPED
;
A
#
# COMPACT_ATOMS: atom_id res chain seq x y z
N MET A 1 22.22 -71.15 -70.90
CA MET A 1 21.26 -70.31 -71.65
C MET A 1 20.40 -69.58 -70.63
N LYS A 2 20.54 -68.26 -70.50
CA LYS A 2 19.89 -67.44 -69.46
C LYS A 2 18.81 -66.58 -70.11
N THR A 3 17.57 -66.76 -69.66
CA THR A 3 16.38 -65.97 -70.03
C THR A 3 16.30 -64.73 -69.13
N PRO A 4 15.96 -63.53 -69.65
CA PRO A 4 15.78 -62.34 -68.81
C PRO A 4 14.33 -62.26 -68.29
N VAL A 5 14.18 -61.87 -67.02
CA VAL A 5 12.90 -61.53 -66.39
C VAL A 5 12.79 -60.00 -66.31
N TYR A 6 11.71 -59.45 -66.84
CA TYR A 6 11.37 -58.03 -66.79
C TYR A 6 10.80 -57.65 -65.41
N LEU A 7 11.35 -56.59 -64.81
CA LEU A 7 10.85 -55.98 -63.57
C LEU A 7 9.69 -55.02 -63.89
N ALA A 8 8.51 -55.26 -63.34
CA ALA A 8 7.38 -54.33 -63.36
C ALA A 8 7.55 -53.28 -62.26
N GLY A 9 7.54 -51.99 -62.63
CA GLY A 9 7.55 -50.86 -61.70
C GLY A 9 6.16 -50.56 -61.17
N ALA A 10 6.01 -50.52 -59.84
CA ALA A 10 4.80 -50.07 -59.16
C ALA A 10 4.94 -48.58 -58.77
N LEU A 11 4.03 -47.74 -59.27
CA LEU A 11 3.87 -46.34 -58.87
C LEU A 11 3.18 -46.28 -57.49
N ALA A 12 3.85 -45.77 -56.47
CA ALA A 12 3.25 -45.48 -55.17
C ALA A 12 2.69 -44.05 -55.16
N ALA A 13 1.37 -43.90 -55.10
CA ALA A 13 0.71 -42.60 -54.93
C ALA A 13 0.76 -42.18 -53.45
N LEU A 14 1.46 -41.09 -53.16
CA LEU A 14 1.58 -40.51 -51.82
C LEU A 14 0.41 -39.57 -51.56
N THR A 15 -0.62 -40.01 -50.82
CA THR A 15 -1.72 -39.14 -50.37
C THR A 15 -1.28 -38.33 -49.15
N LEU A 16 -1.09 -37.01 -49.32
CA LEU A 16 -0.89 -36.07 -48.22
C LEU A 16 -2.21 -35.86 -47.45
N LEU A 17 -2.28 -36.40 -46.24
CA LEU A 17 -3.31 -36.07 -45.25
C LEU A 17 -2.96 -34.72 -44.60
N VAL A 18 -3.71 -33.67 -44.93
CA VAL A 18 -3.64 -32.38 -44.23
C VAL A 18 -4.57 -32.45 -43.01
N PRO A 19 -4.07 -32.31 -41.77
CA PRO A 19 -4.93 -32.31 -40.59
C PRO A 19 -5.78 -31.03 -40.54
N LEU A 20 -7.10 -31.19 -40.51
CA LEU A 20 -8.04 -30.10 -40.24
C LEU A 20 -7.85 -29.63 -38.80
N ALA A 21 -7.26 -28.45 -38.61
CA ALA A 21 -7.20 -27.78 -37.32
C ALA A 21 -8.62 -27.41 -36.86
N ALA A 22 -9.01 -27.89 -35.68
CA ALA A 22 -10.27 -27.50 -35.05
C ALA A 22 -10.28 -25.99 -34.77
N PRO A 23 -11.42 -25.30 -34.93
CA PRO A 23 -11.51 -23.88 -34.65
C PRO A 23 -11.25 -23.61 -33.17
N ALA A 24 -10.29 -22.74 -32.87
CA ALA A 24 -10.00 -22.29 -31.52
C ALA A 24 -11.25 -21.62 -30.92
N GLN A 25 -11.79 -22.20 -29.85
CA GLN A 25 -12.91 -21.60 -29.14
C GLN A 25 -12.42 -20.34 -28.42
N ALA A 26 -12.85 -19.18 -28.91
CA ALA A 26 -12.52 -17.90 -28.30
C ALA A 26 -12.95 -17.91 -26.83
N ALA A 27 -11.99 -17.71 -25.92
CA ALA A 27 -12.27 -17.62 -24.50
C ALA A 27 -13.26 -16.48 -24.25
N ALA A 28 -14.32 -16.75 -23.49
CA ALA A 28 -15.29 -15.73 -23.09
C ALA A 28 -14.56 -14.55 -22.41
N PRO A 29 -14.97 -13.29 -22.66
CA PRO A 29 -14.34 -12.14 -22.04
C PRO A 29 -14.44 -12.28 -20.51
N LYS A 30 -13.29 -12.23 -19.83
CA LYS A 30 -13.25 -12.18 -18.36
C LYS A 30 -14.11 -10.99 -17.94
N LYS A 31 -15.18 -11.24 -17.16
CA LYS A 31 -15.99 -10.17 -16.54
C LYS A 31 -15.03 -9.17 -15.94
N ALA A 32 -15.03 -7.93 -16.45
CA ALA A 32 -14.20 -6.86 -15.91
C ALA A 32 -14.50 -6.78 -14.41
N LYS A 33 -13.47 -6.95 -13.56
CA LYS A 33 -13.60 -6.73 -12.13
C LYS A 33 -14.15 -5.31 -11.95
N LYS A 34 -15.25 -5.17 -11.19
CA LYS A 34 -15.74 -3.84 -10.82
C LYS A 34 -14.57 -3.03 -10.25
N PRO A 35 -14.44 -1.75 -10.59
CA PRO A 35 -13.39 -0.92 -10.03
C PRO A 35 -13.47 -0.99 -8.50
N GLN A 36 -12.35 -1.36 -7.87
CA GLN A 36 -12.30 -1.64 -6.44
C GLN A 36 -11.77 -0.40 -5.72
N THR A 37 -12.47 0.03 -4.68
CA THR A 37 -11.93 1.02 -3.75
C THR A 37 -11.13 0.28 -2.68
N VAL A 38 -9.87 0.63 -2.51
CA VAL A 38 -9.02 0.10 -1.44
C VAL A 38 -8.77 1.23 -0.45
N VAL A 39 -9.22 1.05 0.78
CA VAL A 39 -8.92 1.96 1.88
C VAL A 39 -7.68 1.43 2.60
N ALA A 40 -6.64 2.26 2.69
CA ALA A 40 -5.47 1.96 3.50
C ALA A 40 -5.51 2.84 4.74
N LEU A 41 -5.74 2.21 5.89
CA LEU A 41 -5.72 2.88 7.19
C LEU A 41 -4.27 2.89 7.66
N THR A 42 -3.67 4.08 7.74
CA THR A 42 -2.26 4.25 8.10
C THR A 42 -2.13 5.01 9.41
N PHE A 43 -1.16 4.63 10.23
CA PHE A 43 -0.88 5.24 11.52
C PHE A 43 0.59 5.64 11.53
N ASP A 44 0.87 6.93 11.61
CA ASP A 44 2.22 7.49 11.52
C ASP A 44 2.74 7.80 12.94
N ASP A 45 4.06 7.88 13.11
CA ASP A 45 4.80 8.27 14.34
C ASP A 45 4.97 7.19 15.42
N GLY A 46 4.36 6.01 15.28
CA GLY A 46 4.49 4.91 16.25
C GLY A 46 4.05 5.28 17.68
N ASP A 47 3.00 6.09 17.82
CA ASP A 47 2.43 6.47 19.12
C ASP A 47 1.85 5.25 19.86
N ALA A 48 2.00 5.20 21.20
CA ALA A 48 1.59 4.05 21.99
C ALA A 48 0.07 3.75 21.90
N THR A 49 -0.77 4.75 21.65
CA THR A 49 -2.22 4.58 21.46
C THR A 49 -2.58 3.73 20.24
N GLN A 50 -1.66 3.62 19.28
CA GLN A 50 -1.83 2.82 18.07
C GLN A 50 -1.95 1.32 18.37
N ALA A 51 -1.49 0.85 19.54
CA ALA A 51 -1.74 -0.51 20.00
C ALA A 51 -3.24 -0.79 20.15
N GLU A 52 -4.02 0.16 20.67
CA GLU A 52 -5.48 0.03 20.75
C GLU A 52 -6.12 0.13 19.37
N ALA A 53 -5.64 1.04 18.51
CA ALA A 53 -6.11 1.15 17.13
C ALA A 53 -5.95 -0.19 16.37
N ALA A 54 -4.80 -0.86 16.53
CA ALA A 54 -4.56 -2.19 15.95
C ALA A 54 -5.59 -3.22 16.45
N ARG A 55 -5.93 -3.20 17.74
CA ARG A 55 -6.91 -4.10 18.35
C ARG A 55 -8.32 -3.84 17.82
N MET A 56 -8.71 -2.57 17.68
CA MET A 56 -9.98 -2.18 17.06
C MET A 56 -10.08 -2.67 15.61
N LEU A 57 -9.03 -2.48 14.81
CA LEU A 57 -8.97 -3.00 13.43
C LEU A 57 -9.16 -4.52 13.39
N GLN A 58 -8.53 -5.27 14.30
CA GLN A 58 -8.65 -6.73 14.38
C GLN A 58 -10.07 -7.18 14.67
N ASN A 59 -10.79 -6.48 15.55
CA ASN A 59 -12.21 -6.76 15.86
C ASN A 59 -13.09 -6.70 14.60
N HIS A 60 -12.71 -5.90 13.60
CA HIS A 60 -13.38 -5.78 12.31
C HIS A 60 -12.77 -6.63 11.19
N GLY A 61 -11.79 -7.48 11.50
CA GLY A 61 -11.04 -8.23 10.50
C GLY A 61 -10.28 -7.33 9.52
N MET A 62 -9.93 -6.11 9.94
CA MET A 62 -9.20 -5.11 9.16
C MET A 62 -7.74 -5.05 9.57
N ARG A 63 -6.87 -4.74 8.60
CA ARG A 63 -5.42 -4.63 8.80
C ARG A 63 -5.02 -3.23 8.35
N GLY A 64 -4.04 -2.66 9.03
CA GLY A 64 -3.54 -1.30 8.83
C GLY A 64 -2.04 -1.30 8.61
N THR A 65 -1.51 -0.14 8.25
CA THR A 65 -0.06 0.07 8.11
C THR A 65 0.42 1.05 9.17
N PHE A 66 1.40 0.66 9.95
CA PHE A 66 1.98 1.46 11.03
C PHE A 66 3.36 1.90 10.58
N TYR A 67 3.52 3.20 10.33
CA TYR A 67 4.76 3.83 9.93
C TYR A 67 5.47 4.34 11.17
N VAL A 68 6.60 3.74 11.50
CA VAL A 68 7.26 3.89 12.80
C VAL A 68 8.63 4.52 12.63
N ASN A 69 8.97 5.43 13.55
CA ASN A 69 10.30 6.00 13.66
C ASN A 69 11.17 5.14 14.54
N SER A 70 12.14 4.43 13.95
CA SER A 70 13.02 3.50 14.67
C SER A 70 13.74 4.14 15.86
N GLY A 71 14.15 5.41 15.76
CA GLY A 71 14.87 6.12 16.83
C GLY A 71 14.03 6.38 18.08
N THR A 72 12.70 6.25 17.99
CA THR A 72 11.77 6.55 19.10
C THR A 72 11.11 5.32 19.71
N ILE A 73 11.36 4.12 19.16
CA ILE A 73 10.76 2.88 19.65
C ILE A 73 11.11 2.65 21.12
N GLY A 74 10.10 2.36 21.93
CA GLY A 74 10.25 2.10 23.37
C GLY A 74 10.49 3.33 24.25
N GLN A 75 10.56 4.54 23.67
CA GLN A 75 10.52 5.78 24.46
C GLN A 75 9.13 6.00 25.08
N GLU A 76 9.05 6.90 26.06
CA GLU A 76 7.78 7.27 26.69
C GLU A 76 6.76 7.74 25.64
N GLY A 77 5.54 7.20 25.70
CA GLY A 77 4.48 7.50 24.75
C GLY A 77 4.63 6.83 23.37
N LYS A 78 5.64 6.00 23.15
CA LYS A 78 5.87 5.29 21.88
C LYS A 78 5.63 3.79 22.00
N LEU A 79 5.32 3.16 20.88
CA LEU A 79 5.23 1.70 20.80
C LEU A 79 6.58 1.07 21.15
N THR A 80 6.52 0.01 21.95
CA THR A 80 7.67 -0.86 22.23
C THR A 80 7.87 -1.86 21.09
N GLU A 81 9.07 -2.40 20.95
CA GLU A 81 9.39 -3.47 20.00
C GLU A 81 8.45 -4.70 20.17
N SER A 82 8.08 -5.02 21.42
CA SER A 82 7.15 -6.10 21.71
C SER A 82 5.75 -5.85 21.14
N GLN A 83 5.27 -4.59 21.21
CA GLN A 83 3.99 -4.19 20.63
C GLN A 83 4.06 -4.19 19.10
N LEU A 84 5.15 -3.72 18.50
CA LEU A 84 5.36 -3.79 17.05
C LEU A 84 5.35 -5.23 16.54
N THR A 85 6.03 -6.13 17.26
CA THR A 85 6.00 -7.57 16.98
C THR A 85 4.59 -8.13 17.08
N ALA A 86 3.80 -7.73 18.08
CA ALA A 86 2.41 -8.16 18.20
C ALA A 86 1.53 -7.65 17.05
N LEU A 87 1.71 -6.38 16.63
CA LEU A 87 1.04 -5.79 15.47
C LEU A 87 1.37 -6.57 14.18
N ALA A 88 2.66 -6.82 13.93
CA ALA A 88 3.11 -7.60 12.78
C ALA A 88 2.52 -9.02 12.77
N LYS A 89 2.53 -9.71 13.91
CA LYS A 89 1.95 -11.06 14.05
C LYS A 89 0.43 -11.09 13.82
N ALA A 90 -0.27 -10.00 14.13
CA ALA A 90 -1.69 -9.86 13.83
C ALA A 90 -1.98 -9.53 12.33
N GLY A 91 -0.93 -9.41 11.51
CA GLY A 91 -1.01 -9.18 10.07
C GLY A 91 -1.12 -7.71 9.68
N HIS A 92 -0.83 -6.79 10.60
CA HIS A 92 -0.60 -5.39 10.26
C HIS A 92 0.76 -5.24 9.55
N GLU A 93 0.89 -4.22 8.72
CA GLU A 93 2.16 -3.86 8.11
C GLU A 93 2.95 -2.92 9.02
N ILE A 94 4.24 -3.19 9.18
CA ILE A 94 5.20 -2.25 9.77
C ILE A 94 5.98 -1.60 8.63
N GLY A 95 5.86 -0.28 8.50
CA GLY A 95 6.55 0.54 7.52
C GLY A 95 7.53 1.51 8.19
N GLY A 96 8.47 2.02 7.41
CA GLY A 96 9.44 3.01 7.91
C GLY A 96 8.90 4.43 7.88
N HIS A 97 9.31 5.25 8.84
CA HIS A 97 8.96 6.67 8.93
C HIS A 97 10.15 7.59 9.17
N SER A 98 11.37 7.13 8.88
CA SER A 98 12.67 7.76 9.20
C SER A 98 13.08 7.59 10.64
N VAL A 99 14.39 7.64 10.91
CA VAL A 99 14.94 7.39 12.25
C VAL A 99 14.37 8.38 13.27
N ASP A 100 14.48 9.68 12.99
CA ASP A 100 14.23 10.75 13.97
C ASP A 100 13.04 11.65 13.62
N HIS A 101 12.22 11.27 12.64
CA HIS A 101 11.07 12.06 12.18
C HIS A 101 11.48 13.48 11.72
N VAL A 102 12.53 13.59 10.91
CA VAL A 102 13.01 14.88 10.36
C VAL A 102 12.41 15.18 8.99
N ARG A 103 12.31 16.46 8.64
CA ARG A 103 11.97 16.87 7.26
C ARG A 103 13.10 16.43 6.32
N LEU A 104 12.77 15.58 5.34
CA LEU A 104 13.77 14.97 4.46
C LEU A 104 14.15 15.86 3.28
N ASN A 105 13.26 16.75 2.84
CA ASN A 105 13.50 17.59 1.68
C ASN A 105 14.62 18.61 1.95
N GLY A 106 15.58 18.70 1.04
CA GLY A 106 16.73 19.60 1.18
C GLY A 106 17.75 19.22 2.28
N LEU A 107 17.64 18.04 2.90
CA LEU A 107 18.74 17.50 3.71
C LEU A 107 19.94 17.16 2.83
N LEU A 108 21.13 17.18 3.45
CA LEU A 108 22.33 16.63 2.81
C LEU A 108 22.12 15.15 2.46
N PRO A 109 22.62 14.67 1.30
CA PRO A 109 22.39 13.30 0.84
C PRO A 109 22.70 12.22 1.89
N ASP A 110 23.83 12.32 2.58
CA ASP A 110 24.23 11.33 3.59
C ASP A 110 23.27 11.31 4.79
N ARG A 111 22.81 12.49 5.24
CA ARG A 111 21.83 12.60 6.33
C ARG A 111 20.46 12.08 5.90
N GLN A 112 20.06 12.32 4.65
CA GLN A 112 18.82 11.76 4.12
C GLN A 112 18.89 10.24 4.02
N ARG A 113 20.03 9.68 3.57
CA ARG A 113 20.29 8.24 3.52
C ARG A 113 20.27 7.62 4.92
N GLU A 114 20.96 8.22 5.88
CA GLU A 114 20.96 7.77 7.27
C GLU A 114 19.53 7.70 7.83
N GLN A 115 18.73 8.74 7.61
CA GLN A 115 17.35 8.78 8.08
C GLN A 115 16.46 7.74 7.42
N ILE A 116 16.64 7.44 6.13
CA ILE A 116 15.73 6.53 5.38
C ILE A 116 16.22 5.08 5.44
N CYS A 117 17.48 4.83 5.10
CA CYS A 117 18.08 3.49 5.11
C CYS A 117 18.31 2.99 6.54
N GLY A 118 18.79 3.86 7.44
CA GLY A 118 19.02 3.51 8.85
C GLY A 118 17.73 3.08 9.53
N ASP A 119 16.62 3.76 9.23
CA ASP A 119 15.30 3.41 9.76
C ASP A 119 14.85 2.02 9.30
N ARG A 120 15.00 1.74 8.00
CA ARG A 120 14.67 0.42 7.46
C ARG A 120 15.52 -0.68 8.07
N ARG A 121 16.83 -0.42 8.21
CA ARG A 121 17.80 -1.37 8.77
C ARG A 121 17.44 -1.72 10.20
N ALA A 122 17.22 -0.72 11.06
CA ALA A 122 16.86 -0.93 12.46
C ALA A 122 15.56 -1.74 12.62
N LEU A 123 14.53 -1.42 11.83
CA LEU A 123 13.27 -2.17 11.86
C LEU A 123 13.44 -3.61 11.33
N MET A 124 14.33 -3.84 10.37
CA MET A 124 14.66 -5.19 9.88
C MET A 124 15.47 -6.00 10.90
N GLU A 125 16.36 -5.36 11.65
CA GLU A 125 17.11 -5.98 12.75
C GLU A 125 16.18 -6.43 13.89
N MET A 126 15.06 -5.73 14.10
CA MET A 126 13.95 -6.15 14.98
C MET A 126 13.08 -7.29 14.38
N GLY A 127 13.41 -7.77 13.18
CA GLY A 127 12.75 -8.90 12.53
C GLY A 127 11.51 -8.55 11.72
N HIS A 128 11.30 -7.29 11.35
CA HIS A 128 10.16 -6.87 10.53
C HIS A 128 10.47 -6.89 9.03
N GLU A 129 9.50 -7.31 8.22
CA GLU A 129 9.54 -7.13 6.76
C GLU A 129 9.10 -5.71 6.39
N VAL A 130 10.06 -4.82 6.16
CA VAL A 130 9.79 -3.39 5.94
C VAL A 130 9.78 -3.08 4.44
N SER A 131 8.58 -2.89 3.89
CA SER A 131 8.34 -2.77 2.46
C SER A 131 7.94 -1.38 1.98
N THR A 132 7.31 -0.59 2.84
CA THR A 132 6.82 0.75 2.46
C THR A 132 7.29 1.82 3.43
N PHE A 133 7.32 3.05 2.94
CA PHE A 133 7.79 4.22 3.67
C PHE A 133 6.74 5.34 3.70
N ALA A 134 6.79 6.18 4.71
CA ALA A 134 6.05 7.43 4.78
C ALA A 134 7.01 8.58 4.99
N TYR A 135 6.91 9.67 4.23
CA TYR A 135 7.78 10.83 4.41
C TYR A 135 7.27 11.69 5.57
N PRO A 136 8.06 11.92 6.65
CA PRO A 136 7.69 12.84 7.74
C PRO A 136 7.22 14.19 7.21
N PHE A 137 6.17 14.72 7.81
CA PHE A 137 5.55 16.00 7.41
C PHE A 137 5.09 16.09 5.95
N GLY A 138 5.08 14.99 5.19
CA GLY A 138 4.94 15.02 3.73
C GLY A 138 6.08 15.74 3.00
N ALA A 139 7.22 15.92 3.67
CA ALA A 139 8.39 16.64 3.18
C ALA A 139 9.19 15.76 2.19
N VAL A 140 8.81 15.79 0.92
CA VAL A 140 9.39 14.93 -0.13
C VAL A 140 9.80 15.73 -1.37
N ASP A 141 11.00 15.45 -1.89
CA ASP A 141 11.54 15.98 -3.15
C ASP A 141 12.00 14.84 -4.09
N GLY A 142 12.78 15.16 -5.13
CA GLY A 142 13.35 14.15 -6.03
C GLY A 142 14.29 13.19 -5.30
N ASP A 143 15.16 13.76 -4.49
CA ASP A 143 16.23 13.03 -3.81
C ASP A 143 15.66 12.10 -2.75
N ALA A 144 14.71 12.55 -1.92
CA ALA A 144 14.06 11.71 -0.92
C ALA A 144 13.37 10.49 -1.54
N ARG A 145 12.76 10.65 -2.72
CA ARG A 145 12.13 9.53 -3.46
C ARG A 145 13.15 8.56 -4.00
N GLN A 146 14.26 9.07 -4.53
CA GLN A 146 15.35 8.26 -5.04
C GLN A 146 16.02 7.49 -3.89
N THR A 147 16.31 8.16 -2.78
CA THR A 147 16.87 7.54 -1.56
C THR A 147 15.94 6.45 -1.01
N ALA A 148 14.62 6.68 -0.91
CA ALA A 148 13.69 5.64 -0.49
C ALA A 148 13.74 4.39 -1.40
N LYS A 149 13.84 4.60 -2.71
CA LYS A 149 14.01 3.50 -3.68
C LYS A 149 15.35 2.77 -3.50
N GLU A 150 16.44 3.49 -3.34
CA GLU A 150 17.79 2.95 -3.16
C GLU A 150 17.95 2.21 -1.84
N CYS A 151 17.28 2.67 -0.78
CA CYS A 151 17.17 1.98 0.50
C CYS A 151 16.27 0.73 0.43
N GLY A 152 15.74 0.37 -0.74
CA GLY A 152 14.99 -0.88 -0.97
C GLY A 152 13.52 -0.83 -0.55
N TYR A 153 12.96 0.35 -0.26
CA TYR A 153 11.50 0.48 -0.12
C TYR A 153 10.81 0.29 -1.48
N ALA A 154 9.78 -0.54 -1.49
CA ALA A 154 9.03 -0.86 -2.69
C ALA A 154 8.00 0.22 -3.05
N ALA A 155 7.57 1.01 -2.06
CA ALA A 155 6.67 2.13 -2.24
C ALA A 155 6.84 3.14 -1.11
N ALA A 156 6.47 4.40 -1.36
CA ALA A 156 6.51 5.44 -0.35
C ALA A 156 5.34 6.43 -0.52
N ARG A 157 4.84 6.96 0.59
CA ARG A 157 3.62 7.76 0.66
C ARG A 157 3.90 9.17 1.18
N GLY A 158 3.37 10.18 0.48
CA GLY A 158 3.27 11.55 0.97
C GLY A 158 2.01 11.75 1.82
N VAL A 159 1.67 13.02 2.11
CA VAL A 159 0.47 13.35 2.90
C VAL A 159 -0.64 13.98 2.05
N SER A 160 -0.30 14.56 0.89
CA SER A 160 -1.19 15.38 0.07
C SER A 160 -1.30 14.87 -1.38
N GLY A 161 -2.05 15.60 -2.21
CA GLY A 161 -2.19 15.35 -3.64
C GLY A 161 -3.53 14.72 -4.06
N LEU A 162 -4.32 14.22 -3.11
CA LEU A 162 -5.73 13.88 -3.33
C LEU A 162 -6.63 15.06 -2.96
N ARG A 163 -7.86 15.02 -3.47
CA ARG A 163 -8.88 16.02 -3.17
C ARG A 163 -9.29 15.98 -1.70
N ALA A 164 -8.99 17.05 -0.99
CA ALA A 164 -9.52 17.29 0.34
C ALA A 164 -11.05 17.33 0.28
N VAL A 165 -11.72 16.72 1.27
CA VAL A 165 -13.19 16.68 1.37
C VAL A 165 -13.77 18.10 1.46
N THR A 166 -13.02 19.04 2.04
CA THR A 166 -13.39 20.46 2.17
C THR A 166 -13.31 21.24 0.86
N CYS A 167 -12.76 20.67 -0.21
CA CYS A 167 -12.56 21.37 -1.48
C CYS A 167 -13.27 20.65 -2.64
N ALA A 168 -14.57 20.92 -2.79
CA ALA A 168 -15.39 20.31 -3.85
C ALA A 168 -14.94 20.72 -5.27
N THR A 169 -14.30 21.89 -5.42
CA THR A 169 -13.86 22.45 -6.71
C THR A 169 -12.40 22.12 -7.04
N CYS A 170 -11.66 21.46 -6.14
CA CYS A 170 -10.28 21.08 -6.40
C CYS A 170 -10.20 20.09 -7.57
N SER A 171 -9.26 20.34 -8.49
CA SER A 171 -8.99 19.50 -9.66
C SER A 171 -8.18 18.23 -9.35
N THR A 172 -7.73 18.07 -8.10
CA THR A 172 -7.03 16.86 -7.66
C THR A 172 -7.97 15.64 -7.66
N PRO A 173 -7.43 14.43 -7.86
CA PRO A 173 -8.26 13.23 -7.92
C PRO A 173 -8.79 12.83 -6.54
N ALA A 174 -9.93 12.14 -6.53
CA ALA A 174 -10.55 11.64 -5.30
C ALA A 174 -9.82 10.45 -4.67
N ALA A 175 -9.02 9.73 -5.46
CA ALA A 175 -8.27 8.55 -5.06
C ALA A 175 -6.94 8.48 -5.82
N GLU A 176 -5.96 7.80 -5.23
CA GLU A 176 -4.77 7.39 -5.94
C GLU A 176 -5.13 6.25 -6.91
N SER A 177 -4.45 6.17 -8.05
CA SER A 177 -4.68 5.07 -8.98
C SER A 177 -4.21 3.74 -8.39
N LEU A 178 -4.76 2.63 -8.88
CA LEU A 178 -4.27 1.30 -8.56
C LEU A 178 -3.92 0.58 -9.87
N PRO A 179 -2.62 0.40 -10.18
CA PRO A 179 -1.44 0.77 -9.38
C PRO A 179 -1.21 2.29 -9.25
N PRO A 180 -0.47 2.77 -8.21
CA PRO A 180 -0.22 4.21 -8.01
C PRO A 180 0.53 4.87 -9.18
N ALA A 181 0.19 6.12 -9.48
CA ALA A 181 0.82 6.89 -10.56
C ALA A 181 2.31 7.13 -10.29
N ASN A 182 2.67 7.35 -9.03
CA ASN A 182 4.06 7.32 -8.56
C ASN A 182 4.15 6.44 -7.31
N ARG A 183 4.81 5.29 -7.45
CA ARG A 183 4.94 4.31 -6.38
C ARG A 183 5.77 4.82 -5.18
N TRP A 184 6.70 5.75 -5.41
CA TRP A 184 7.50 6.39 -4.35
C TRP A 184 6.94 7.74 -3.92
N ASN A 185 5.74 8.11 -4.38
CA ASN A 185 5.00 9.26 -3.87
C ASN A 185 3.49 9.03 -4.01
N ILE A 186 2.99 8.03 -3.28
CA ILE A 186 1.55 7.74 -3.16
C ILE A 186 0.87 8.95 -2.53
N ARG A 187 -0.18 9.46 -3.19
CA ARG A 187 -0.90 10.65 -2.74
C ARG A 187 -1.79 10.35 -1.53
N GLY A 188 -1.90 11.33 -0.64
CA GLY A 188 -2.82 11.35 0.50
C GLY A 188 -3.82 12.51 0.42
N ALA A 189 -4.79 12.53 1.32
CA ALA A 189 -5.80 13.60 1.41
C ALA A 189 -5.62 14.52 2.64
N GLY A 190 -4.43 14.50 3.27
CA GLY A 190 -4.15 15.15 4.54
C GLY A 190 -4.23 14.19 5.73
N SER A 191 -3.66 14.63 6.85
CA SER A 191 -3.77 13.94 8.14
C SER A 191 -5.18 14.07 8.71
N VAL A 192 -5.63 13.03 9.41
CA VAL A 192 -6.79 13.10 10.30
C VAL A 192 -6.42 13.98 11.48
N LEU A 193 -7.29 14.94 11.76
CA LEU A 193 -7.19 15.89 12.86
C LEU A 193 -8.31 15.67 13.88
N ASP A 194 -8.15 16.25 15.07
CA ASP A 194 -9.15 16.32 16.14
C ASP A 194 -10.52 16.83 15.66
N SER A 195 -10.52 17.77 14.73
CA SER A 195 -11.69 18.37 14.07
C SER A 195 -12.28 17.52 12.93
N THR A 196 -11.64 16.41 12.57
CA THR A 196 -12.09 15.54 11.47
C THR A 196 -13.30 14.73 11.91
N SER A 197 -14.46 15.03 11.35
CA SER A 197 -15.68 14.27 11.59
C SER A 197 -15.66 12.91 10.88
N VAL A 198 -16.39 11.94 11.43
CA VAL A 198 -16.60 10.64 10.77
C VAL A 198 -17.27 10.82 9.39
N ARG A 199 -18.11 11.85 9.23
CA ARG A 199 -18.68 12.24 7.93
C ARG A 199 -17.58 12.55 6.90
N HIS A 200 -16.52 13.28 7.30
CA HIS A 200 -15.41 13.58 6.40
C HIS A 200 -14.68 12.30 5.97
N LEU A 201 -14.36 11.40 6.90
CA LEU A 201 -13.72 10.11 6.60
C LEU A 201 -14.56 9.28 5.61
N LYS A 202 -15.87 9.17 5.88
CA LYS A 202 -16.83 8.51 4.99
C LYS A 202 -16.85 9.16 3.60
N GLN A 203 -16.87 10.49 3.53
CA GLN A 203 -16.94 11.22 2.28
C GLN A 203 -15.68 11.04 1.41
N GLN A 204 -14.49 10.93 2.01
CA GLN A 204 -13.26 10.63 1.29
C GLN A 204 -13.39 9.30 0.51
N VAL A 205 -13.89 8.26 1.17
CA VAL A 205 -14.11 6.94 0.56
C VAL A 205 -15.22 6.98 -0.49
N LEU A 206 -16.35 7.65 -0.19
CA LEU A 206 -17.47 7.78 -1.14
C LEU A 206 -17.08 8.57 -2.41
N ASN A 207 -16.19 9.55 -2.28
CA ASN A 207 -15.66 10.29 -3.43
C ASN A 207 -14.83 9.38 -4.34
N ALA A 208 -14.03 8.48 -3.78
CA ALA A 208 -13.29 7.47 -4.53
C ALA A 208 -14.24 6.48 -5.22
N GLU A 209 -15.23 5.94 -4.50
CA GLU A 209 -16.24 5.05 -5.07
C GLU A 209 -16.95 5.71 -6.27
N LYS A 210 -17.36 6.98 -6.13
CA LYS A 210 -18.00 7.76 -7.21
C LYS A 210 -17.06 8.02 -8.39
N ALA A 211 -15.77 8.18 -8.14
CA ALA A 211 -14.75 8.43 -9.16
C ALA A 211 -14.28 7.15 -9.89
N GLY A 212 -14.84 5.99 -9.56
CA GLY A 212 -14.46 4.72 -10.19
C GLY A 212 -13.38 3.95 -9.43
N GLY A 213 -13.26 4.13 -8.11
CA GLY A 213 -12.36 3.38 -7.25
C GLY A 213 -10.93 3.91 -7.21
N GLY A 214 -10.00 3.08 -6.72
CA GLY A 214 -8.61 3.47 -6.46
C GLY A 214 -8.20 3.27 -4.99
N LEU A 215 -7.01 3.74 -4.66
CA LEU A 215 -6.44 3.68 -3.31
C LEU A 215 -6.76 4.97 -2.55
N VAL A 216 -7.23 4.81 -1.31
CA VAL A 216 -7.57 5.90 -0.39
C VAL A 216 -6.76 5.71 0.90
N PRO A 217 -5.59 6.35 1.03
CA PRO A 217 -4.89 6.42 2.30
C PRO A 217 -5.63 7.35 3.27
N VAL A 218 -5.87 6.87 4.49
CA VAL A 218 -6.42 7.64 5.61
C VAL A 218 -5.37 7.64 6.71
N ILE A 219 -4.85 8.82 7.05
CA ILE A 219 -3.60 8.99 7.78
C ILE A 219 -3.89 9.45 9.22
N PHE A 220 -3.79 8.54 10.18
CA PHE A 220 -3.94 8.79 11.61
C PHE A 220 -2.58 8.94 12.29
N HIS A 221 -2.53 9.55 13.48
CA HIS A 221 -1.30 9.65 14.29
C HIS A 221 -1.58 9.17 15.72
N VAL A 222 -2.54 9.78 16.40
CA VAL A 222 -2.91 9.43 17.79
C VAL A 222 -4.37 8.96 17.87
N VAL A 223 -4.64 7.89 18.62
CA VAL A 223 -5.99 7.36 18.87
C VAL A 223 -6.34 7.53 20.34
N CYS A 224 -6.85 8.71 20.68
CA CYS A 224 -7.18 9.13 22.02
C CYS A 224 -8.16 10.31 21.94
N ASP A 225 -9.00 10.46 22.95
CA ASP A 225 -9.88 11.63 23.08
C ASP A 225 -9.10 12.83 23.65
N ASP A 226 -9.22 13.98 22.98
CA ASP A 226 -8.57 15.24 23.34
C ASP A 226 -7.03 15.19 23.55
N CYS A 227 -6.34 14.30 22.84
CA CYS A 227 -4.87 14.17 22.87
C CYS A 227 -4.13 15.13 21.91
N GLY A 228 -4.75 16.25 21.53
CA GLY A 228 -4.18 17.27 20.64
C GLY A 228 -4.55 17.14 19.17
N GLN A 229 -4.01 18.05 18.34
CA GLN A 229 -4.51 18.34 16.99
C GLN A 229 -4.55 17.12 16.05
N TYR A 230 -3.60 16.18 16.14
CA TYR A 230 -3.50 15.01 15.25
C TYR A 230 -4.17 13.74 15.81
N SER A 231 -5.12 13.93 16.73
CA SER A 231 -5.82 12.83 17.38
C SER A 231 -7.17 12.51 16.74
N ILE A 232 -7.61 11.26 16.89
CA ILE A 232 -9.00 10.86 16.71
C ILE A 232 -9.49 10.12 17.96
N ALA A 233 -10.68 10.49 18.43
CA ALA A 233 -11.33 9.77 19.53
C ALA A 233 -11.62 8.31 19.11
N PRO A 234 -11.36 7.32 19.98
CA PRO A 234 -11.62 5.90 19.69
C PRO A 234 -13.05 5.64 19.17
N GLU A 235 -14.06 6.32 19.70
CA GLU A 235 -15.46 6.16 19.30
C GLU A 235 -15.70 6.58 17.85
N ARG A 236 -15.01 7.63 17.40
CA ARG A 236 -15.08 8.10 16.00
C ARG A 236 -14.37 7.14 15.06
N LEU A 237 -13.23 6.59 15.47
CA LEU A 237 -12.54 5.56 14.71
C LEU A 237 -13.45 4.31 14.59
N GLU A 238 -14.00 3.82 15.69
CA GLU A 238 -14.92 2.68 15.72
C GLU A 238 -16.12 2.88 14.79
N GLU A 239 -16.79 4.04 14.85
CA GLU A 239 -17.92 4.36 13.97
C GLU A 239 -17.52 4.29 12.48
N PHE A 240 -16.30 4.70 12.15
CA PHE A 240 -15.78 4.61 10.80
C PHE A 240 -15.47 3.16 10.38
N LEU A 241 -14.89 2.35 11.27
CA LEU A 241 -14.59 0.94 11.00
C LEU A 241 -15.87 0.12 10.79
N VAL A 242 -16.86 0.25 11.68
CA VAL A 242 -18.20 -0.37 11.53
C VAL A 242 -18.85 0.01 10.20
N TRP A 243 -18.65 1.25 9.75
CA TRP A 243 -19.16 1.68 8.45
C TRP A 243 -18.40 1.04 7.27
N LEU A 244 -17.07 0.93 7.35
CA LEU A 244 -16.24 0.29 6.32
C LEU A 244 -16.57 -1.19 6.13
N GLU A 245 -16.89 -1.92 7.21
CA GLU A 245 -17.33 -3.32 7.12
C GLU A 245 -18.52 -3.49 6.17
N LYS A 246 -19.52 -2.60 6.32
CA LYS A 246 -20.74 -2.57 5.50
C LYS A 246 -20.46 -2.17 4.04
N ARG A 247 -19.27 -1.64 3.72
CA ARG A 247 -18.84 -1.29 2.36
C ARG A 247 -18.19 -2.45 1.61
N ARG A 248 -17.80 -3.53 2.28
CA ARG A 248 -17.25 -4.73 1.63
C ARG A 248 -18.18 -5.30 0.56
N SER A 249 -19.48 -5.33 0.82
CA SER A 249 -20.50 -5.77 -0.14
C SER A 249 -20.62 -4.88 -1.38
N ARG A 250 -20.05 -3.67 -1.34
CA ARG A 250 -20.00 -2.70 -2.46
C ARG A 250 -18.68 -2.71 -3.22
N GLY A 251 -17.73 -3.56 -2.83
CA GLY A 251 -16.41 -3.64 -3.46
C GLY A 251 -15.36 -2.70 -2.86
N THR A 252 -15.65 -2.08 -1.72
CA THR A 252 -14.66 -1.33 -0.94
C THR A 252 -14.04 -2.23 0.10
N VAL A 253 -12.71 -2.34 0.11
CA VAL A 253 -11.98 -3.21 1.05
C VAL A 253 -10.91 -2.45 1.79
N VAL A 254 -10.59 -2.91 3.00
CA VAL A 254 -9.44 -2.42 3.77
C VAL A 254 -8.23 -3.33 3.53
N ARG A 255 -7.09 -2.73 3.19
CA ARG A 255 -5.81 -3.41 2.96
C ARG A 255 -4.67 -2.57 3.53
N THR A 256 -3.57 -3.21 3.89
CA THR A 256 -2.32 -2.50 4.14
C THR A 256 -1.83 -1.85 2.84
N VAL A 257 -0.97 -0.84 2.94
CA VAL A 257 -0.38 -0.17 1.77
C VAL A 257 0.42 -1.19 0.94
N ALA A 258 1.23 -2.04 1.58
CA ALA A 258 1.97 -3.09 0.90
C ALA A 258 1.06 -4.03 0.08
N GLN A 259 -0.06 -4.47 0.66
CA GLN A 259 -1.04 -5.32 -0.02
C GLN A 259 -1.72 -4.57 -1.18
N ALA A 260 -2.06 -3.30 -1.00
CA ALA A 260 -2.74 -2.50 -2.01
C ALA A 260 -1.86 -2.29 -3.25
N VAL A 261 -0.56 -2.06 -3.06
CA VAL A 261 0.36 -1.73 -4.16
C VAL A 261 1.17 -2.93 -4.65
N GLY A 262 1.02 -4.11 -4.03
CA GLY A 262 1.83 -5.30 -4.32
C GLY A 262 3.32 -5.05 -4.04
N ALA A 263 3.61 -4.42 -2.90
CA ALA A 263 4.97 -4.11 -2.48
C ALA A 263 5.76 -5.40 -2.23
N LYS A 264 6.98 -5.44 -2.78
CA LYS A 264 8.00 -6.45 -2.46
C LYS A 264 9.30 -5.69 -2.21
N PRO A 265 9.88 -5.76 -1.02
CA PRO A 265 11.04 -4.96 -0.67
C PRO A 265 12.25 -5.37 -1.52
N GLY A 266 13.10 -4.41 -1.84
CA GLY A 266 14.42 -4.63 -2.43
C GLY A 266 15.49 -4.91 -1.37
N PRO A 267 16.70 -5.30 -1.80
CA PRO A 267 17.84 -5.40 -0.89
C PRO A 267 18.14 -4.02 -0.25
N LEU A 268 18.66 -4.02 0.98
CA LEU A 268 19.33 -2.85 1.52
C LEU A 268 20.65 -2.64 0.77
N PRO A 269 21.06 -1.39 0.52
CA PRO A 269 22.40 -1.13 0.01
C PRO A 269 23.42 -1.50 1.08
N GLU A 270 24.56 -2.04 0.65
CA GLU A 270 25.72 -2.23 1.53
C GLU A 270 26.23 -0.85 2.00
N ASP A 271 26.87 -0.83 3.17
CA ASP A 271 27.46 0.38 3.76
C ASP A 271 28.80 0.73 3.10
#